data_AF-A0A699S1Z3-F1
#
_entry.id   AF-A0A699S1Z3-F1
#
_cell.length_a   1.000
_cell.length_b   1.000
_cell.length_c   1.000
_cell.angle_alpha   90.00
_cell.angle_beta   90.00
_cell.angle_gamma   90.00
#
_symmetry.space_group_name_H-M   'P 1'
#
loop_
_entity.id
_entity.type
_entity.pdbx_description
1 polymer ?
#
loop_
_entity_poly.entity_id
_entity_poly.type
_entity_poly.pdbx_seq_one_letter_code
_entity_poly.pdbx_strand_id
1 'polypeptide(L)'
;MCQNTPVKVGETVGLRQLGVDASERILQVVKDILKVKSSFQSNDDWVTILDETQEGAYQWVLIDFPQLTMTLPDGREESVMKHHLWLKLLL
;
A
#
# COMPACT_ATOMS: atom_id res chain seq x y z
N MET A 1 -4.52 12.45 -15.98
CA MET A 1 -3.10 12.22 -15.65
C MET A 1 -3.02 11.89 -14.17
N CYS A 2 -2.46 10.75 -13.78
CA CYS A 2 -2.49 10.26 -12.38
C CYS A 2 -1.30 10.76 -11.53
N GLN A 3 -0.74 11.92 -11.88
CA GLN A 3 0.55 12.41 -11.36
C GLN A 3 0.52 12.76 -9.87
N ASN A 4 -0.66 12.87 -9.27
CA ASN A 4 -0.85 13.09 -7.83
C ASN A 4 -1.27 11.81 -7.09
N THR A 5 -1.37 10.69 -7.80
CA THR A 5 -1.76 9.40 -7.25
C THR A 5 -0.48 8.58 -7.01
N PRO A 6 -0.06 8.37 -5.76
CA PRO A 6 1.11 7.57 -5.44
C PRO A 6 0.86 6.10 -5.73
N VAL A 7 1.85 5.44 -6.33
CA VAL A 7 1.89 3.98 -6.51
C VAL A 7 3.02 3.38 -5.69
N LYS A 8 2.69 2.37 -4.89
CA LYS A 8 3.65 1.62 -4.07
C LYS A 8 3.51 0.13 -4.37
N VAL A 9 4.63 -0.58 -4.40
CA VAL A 9 4.68 -2.02 -4.67
C VAL A 9 5.47 -2.69 -3.56
N GLY A 10 4.79 -3.52 -2.78
CA GLY A 10 5.40 -4.39 -1.79
C GLY A 10 5.39 -5.82 -2.28
N GLU A 11 6.51 -6.52 -2.21
CA GLU A 11 6.55 -7.96 -2.41
C GLU A 11 6.71 -8.70 -1.07
N THR A 12 5.97 -9.78 -0.90
CA THR A 12 5.92 -10.58 0.32
C THR A 12 6.59 -11.94 0.08
N VAL A 13 7.67 -12.23 0.80
CA VAL A 13 8.36 -13.55 0.93
C VAL A 13 8.89 -14.20 -0.36
N GLY A 14 8.21 -14.13 -1.51
CA GLY A 14 8.49 -14.88 -2.73
C GLY A 14 9.80 -14.48 -3.40
N LEU A 15 10.12 -13.18 -3.49
CA LEU A 15 11.38 -12.73 -4.07
C LEU A 15 12.57 -13.18 -3.22
N ARG A 16 12.43 -13.23 -1.89
CA ARG A 16 13.53 -13.66 -0.99
C ARG A 16 14.10 -15.02 -1.37
N GLN A 17 13.27 -15.92 -1.92
CA GLN A 17 13.67 -17.26 -2.34
C GLN A 17 14.57 -17.26 -3.59
N LEU A 18 14.56 -16.18 -4.38
CA LEU A 18 15.39 -16.02 -5.57
C LEU A 18 16.82 -15.54 -5.24
N GLY A 19 17.08 -15.16 -3.99
CA GLY A 19 18.33 -14.51 -3.56
C GLY A 19 18.33 -12.99 -3.81
N VAL A 20 19.28 -12.30 -3.16
CA VAL A 20 19.34 -10.82 -3.11
C VAL A 20 19.46 -10.21 -4.50
N ASP A 21 20.44 -10.65 -5.31
CA ASP A 21 20.74 -10.04 -6.61
C ASP A 21 19.57 -10.16 -7.61
N ALA A 22 18.95 -11.34 -7.68
CA ALA A 22 17.81 -11.57 -8.56
C ALA A 22 16.59 -10.73 -8.13
N SER A 23 16.36 -10.66 -6.81
CA SER A 23 15.30 -9.84 -6.23
C SER A 23 15.47 -8.36 -6.55
N GLU A 24 16.66 -7.81 -6.29
CA GLU A 24 16.97 -6.40 -6.54
C GLU A 24 16.82 -6.05 -8.02
N ARG A 25 17.23 -6.94 -8.93
CA ARG A 25 17.06 -6.73 -10.36
C ARG A 25 15.59 -6.66 -10.78
N ILE A 26 14.73 -7.49 -10.18
CA ILE A 26 13.28 -7.44 -10.42
C ILE A 26 12.70 -6.13 -9.89
N LEU A 27 13.03 -5.73 -8.66
CA LEU A 27 12.58 -4.47 -8.08
C LEU A 27 13.03 -3.27 -8.93
N GLN A 28 14.25 -3.32 -9.47
CA GLN A 28 14.76 -2.26 -10.34
C GLN A 28 13.95 -2.15 -11.63
N VAL A 29 13.61 -3.28 -12.26
CA VAL A 29 12.75 -3.28 -13.46
C VAL A 29 11.37 -2.70 -13.14
N VAL A 30 10.79 -3.03 -11.98
CA VAL A 30 9.51 -2.46 -11.55
C VAL A 30 9.62 -0.94 -11.39
N LYS A 31 10.67 -0.44 -10.72
CA LYS A 31 10.92 1.01 -10.56
C LYS A 31 11.02 1.71 -11.91
N ASP A 32 11.77 1.13 -12.85
CA ASP A 32 11.94 1.70 -14.19
C ASP A 32 10.61 1.73 -14.97
N ILE A 33 9.79 0.68 -14.86
CA ILE A 33 8.46 0.64 -15.49
C ILE A 33 7.56 1.73 -14.90
N LEU A 34 7.53 1.90 -13.58
CA LEU A 34 6.69 2.91 -12.93
C LEU A 34 7.11 4.34 -13.33
N LYS A 35 8.41 4.61 -13.43
CA LYS A 35 8.94 5.92 -13.83
C LYS A 35 8.72 6.23 -15.31
N VAL A 36 8.97 5.26 -16.20
CA VAL A 36 9.05 5.51 -17.65
C VAL A 36 7.71 5.27 -18.34
N LYS A 37 6.93 4.29 -17.88
CA LYS A 37 5.72 3.83 -18.58
C LYS A 37 4.41 4.20 -17.89
N SER A 38 4.46 4.62 -16.63
CA SER A 38 3.25 4.99 -15.88
C SER A 38 3.05 6.52 -15.84
N SER A 39 1.83 6.95 -15.52
CA SER A 39 1.53 8.37 -15.24
C SER A 39 1.26 8.62 -13.75
N PHE A 40 1.61 7.67 -12.90
CA PHE A 40 1.46 7.73 -11.45
C PHE A 40 2.67 8.39 -10.79
N GLN A 41 2.49 8.93 -9.60
CA GLN A 41 3.61 9.36 -8.77
C GLN A 41 4.35 8.14 -8.23
N SER A 42 5.64 8.03 -8.50
CA SER A 42 6.47 6.91 -8.04
C SER A 42 7.74 7.40 -7.33
N ASN A 43 8.20 6.63 -6.35
CA ASN A 43 9.49 6.79 -5.67
C ASN A 43 10.17 5.41 -5.57
N ASP A 44 11.49 5.36 -5.65
CA ASP A 44 12.24 4.10 -5.56
C ASP A 44 12.07 3.40 -4.21
N ASP A 45 11.92 4.16 -3.12
CA ASP A 45 11.72 3.63 -1.76
C ASP A 45 10.33 3.01 -1.58
N TRP A 46 9.42 3.23 -2.54
CA TRP A 46 8.07 2.67 -2.52
C TRP A 46 7.96 1.33 -3.22
N VAL A 47 9.06 0.83 -3.78
CA VAL A 47 9.17 -0.50 -4.40
C VAL A 47 10.16 -1.32 -3.58
N THR A 48 9.64 -2.18 -2.72
CA THR A 48 10.43 -2.88 -1.70
C THR A 48 9.89 -4.28 -1.41
N ILE A 49 10.72 -5.12 -0.78
CA ILE A 49 10.26 -6.37 -0.17
C ILE A 49 9.83 -6.05 1.25
N LEU A 50 8.58 -6.36 1.58
CA LEU A 50 8.03 -6.14 2.91
C LEU A 50 8.53 -7.23 3.85
N ASP A 51 9.12 -6.84 4.97
CA ASP A 51 9.39 -7.77 6.07
C ASP A 51 8.09 -8.17 6.79
N GLU A 52 8.17 -9.23 7.59
CA GLU A 52 7.02 -9.79 8.32
C GLU A 52 6.37 -8.77 9.26
N THR A 53 7.16 -7.83 9.82
CA THR A 53 6.62 -6.79 10.71
C THR A 53 5.87 -5.74 9.92
N GLN A 54 6.38 -5.32 8.77
CA GLN A 54 5.72 -4.38 7.87
C GLN A 54 4.42 -4.98 7.31
N GLU A 55 4.46 -6.24 6.86
CA GLU A 55 3.26 -6.97 6.42
C GLU A 55 2.21 -7.03 7.52
N GLY A 56 2.61 -7.43 8.74
CA GLY A 56 1.73 -7.45 9.91
C GLY A 56 1.18 -6.08 10.27
N ALA A 57 1.96 -5.01 10.16
CA ALA A 57 1.50 -3.64 10.41
C ALA A 57 0.46 -3.18 9.37
N TYR A 58 0.65 -3.50 8.09
CA TYR A 58 -0.36 -3.21 7.06
C TYR A 58 -1.64 -4.00 7.30
N GLN A 59 -1.55 -5.27 7.71
CA GLN A 59 -2.71 -6.06 8.07
C GLN A 59 -3.43 -5.48 9.29
N TRP A 60 -2.69 -5.07 10.32
CA TRP A 60 -3.27 -4.46 11.52
C TRP A 60 -4.02 -3.17 11.19
N VAL A 61 -3.41 -2.27 10.40
CA VAL A 61 -4.09 -1.05 9.92
C VAL A 61 -5.34 -1.42 9.13
N LEU A 62 -5.31 -2.43 8.26
CA LEU A 62 -6.49 -2.83 7.49
C LEU A 62 -7.64 -3.34 8.36
N ILE A 63 -7.33 -4.06 9.44
CA ILE A 63 -8.32 -4.58 10.41
C ILE A 63 -8.92 -3.45 11.25
N ASP A 64 -8.09 -2.52 11.70
CA ASP A 64 -8.51 -1.48 12.64
C ASP A 64 -9.07 -0.24 11.94
N PHE A 65 -8.64 0.04 10.71
CA PHE A 65 -9.06 1.22 9.94
C PHE A 65 -10.58 1.43 9.92
N PRO A 66 -11.43 0.41 9.73
CA PRO A 66 -12.87 0.60 9.73
C PRO A 66 -13.47 0.97 11.09
N GLN A 67 -12.77 0.70 12.19
CA GLN A 67 -13.19 1.05 13.54
C GLN A 67 -12.78 2.48 13.93
N LEU A 68 -11.90 3.12 13.14
CA LEU A 68 -11.45 4.48 13.41
C LEU A 68 -12.59 5.49 13.21
N THR A 69 -12.65 6.47 14.09
CA THR A 69 -13.51 7.64 13.98
C THR A 69 -12.66 8.88 13.73
N MET A 70 -13.18 9.84 12.97
CA MET A 70 -12.62 11.17 12.86
C MET A 70 -13.53 12.17 13.58
N THR A 71 -12.91 13.11 14.29
CA THR A 71 -13.62 14.26 14.85
C THR A 71 -13.75 15.34 13.78
N LEU A 72 -14.98 15.71 13.48
CA LEU A 72 -15.31 16.77 12.55
C LEU A 72 -15.14 18.16 13.21
N PRO A 73 -15.00 19.26 12.42
CA PRO A 73 -14.84 20.61 12.97
C PRO A 73 -15.98 21.09 13.88
N ASP A 74 -17.15 20.47 13.79
CA ASP A 74 -18.32 20.72 14.64
C ASP A 74 -18.33 19.84 15.93
N GLY A 75 -17.28 19.05 16.14
CA GLY A 75 -17.09 18.20 17.32
C GLY A 75 -17.75 16.82 17.23
N ARG A 76 -18.42 16.47 16.13
CA ARG A 76 -19.01 15.14 15.96
C ARG A 76 -17.96 14.11 15.59
N GLU A 77 -18.10 12.90 16.11
CA GLU A 77 -17.31 11.75 15.65
C GLU A 77 -18.06 11.00 14.56
N GLU A 78 -17.40 10.80 13.42
CA GLU A 78 -17.91 9.96 12.34
C GLU A 78 -16.90 8.87 12.01
N SER A 79 -17.37 7.65 11.76
CA SER A 79 -16.48 6.58 11.28
C SER A 79 -15.78 7.02 10.00
N VAL A 80 -14.48 6.73 9.90
CA VAL A 80 -13.72 6.95 8.66
C VAL A 80 -14.24 6.09 7.51
N MET A 81 -15.02 5.04 7.81
CA MET A 81 -15.63 4.14 6.85
C MET A 81 -17.16 4.22 6.90
N LYS A 82 -17.80 4.55 5.77
CA LYS A 82 -19.26 4.52 5.67
C LYS A 82 -19.77 3.08 5.62
N HIS A 83 -20.86 2.81 6.33
CA HIS A 83 -21.48 1.48 6.48
C HIS A 83 -21.73 0.73 5.14
N HIS A 84 -21.98 1.45 4.03
CA HIS A 84 -22.15 0.84 2.71
C HIS A 84 -20.84 0.30 2.09
N LEU A 85 -19.68 0.89 2.41
CA LEU A 85 -18.39 0.35 1.96
C LEU A 85 -17.98 -0.89 2.75
N TRP A 86 -18.40 -0.99 4.01
CA TRP A 86 -18.03 -2.10 4.90
C TRP A 86 -18.54 -3.45 4.38
N LEU A 87 -19.79 -3.51 3.95
CA LEU A 87 -20.41 -4.72 3.37
C LEU A 87 -19.75 -5.18 2.06
N LYS A 88 -19.06 -4.29 1.33
CA LYS A 88 -18.36 -4.63 0.07
C LYS A 88 -16.94 -5.16 0.29
N LEU A 89 -16.35 -4.97 1.47
CA LEU A 89 -15.04 -5.54 1.80
C LEU A 89 -15.13 -6.96 2.39
N LEU A 90 -16.30 -7.36 2.88
CA LEU A 90 -16.56 -8.66 3.53
C LEU A 90 -17.21 -9.71 2.61
N LEU A 91 -17.54 -9.35 1.36
CA LEU A 91 -18.13 -10.20 0.34
C LEU A 91 -17.26 -10.17 -0.92
#